data_AF-C6XI37-F1
#
_entry.id   AF-C6XI37-F1
#
_cell.length_a   1.000
_cell.length_b   1.000
_cell.length_c   1.000
_cell.angle_alpha   90.00
_cell.angle_beta   90.00
_cell.angle_gamma   90.00
#
_symmetry.space_group_name_H-M   'P 1'
#
loop_
_entity.id
_entity.type
_entity.pdbx_description
1 polymer ?
#
loop_
_entity_poly.entity_id
_entity_poly.type
_entity_poly.pdbx_seq_one_letter_code
_entity_poly.pdbx_strand_id
1 'polypeptide(L)'
;MDQMINAESLLQIHELIGQHRELISNTWQFFVSVHIAIFGLLFMINPDRVNWASRLVLFMAYSGFMYLNYNAQIDNYTYAMELLNLAKELEFGLPDSQSIMTNVFNKPGWVLEYLVYIFGVAACIGGTLILIPNHPKLRGSNTNIPFED
;
A
#
# COMPACT_ATOMS: atom_id res chain seq x y z
N MET A 1 -41.33 13.25 8.49
CA MET A 1 -40.43 13.87 7.52
C MET A 1 -38.98 13.62 7.94
N ASP A 2 -38.64 13.87 9.21
CA ASP A 2 -37.30 13.62 9.78
C ASP A 2 -36.78 12.18 9.63
N GLN A 3 -37.65 11.17 9.78
CA GLN A 3 -37.25 9.76 9.55
C GLN A 3 -36.89 9.43 8.09
N MET A 4 -37.51 10.09 7.10
CA MET A 4 -37.13 9.89 5.68
C MET A 4 -35.81 10.58 5.35
N ILE A 5 -35.59 11.78 5.91
CA ILE A 5 -34.33 12.53 5.74
C ILE A 5 -33.15 11.73 6.33
N ASN A 6 -33.35 11.07 7.48
CA ASN A 6 -32.32 10.23 8.10
C ASN A 6 -32.03 8.94 7.32
N ALA A 7 -33.02 8.35 6.64
CA ALA A 7 -32.82 7.14 5.85
C ALA A 7 -32.08 7.43 4.53
N GLU A 8 -32.39 8.54 3.87
CA GLU A 8 -31.72 8.96 2.63
C GLU A 8 -30.26 9.38 2.86
N SER A 9 -30.00 10.14 3.94
CA SER A 9 -28.63 10.54 4.31
C SER A 9 -27.77 9.35 4.72
N LEU A 10 -28.32 8.39 5.45
CA LEU A 10 -27.63 7.17 5.84
C LEU A 10 -27.25 6.30 4.62
N LEU A 11 -28.13 6.23 3.62
CA LEU A 11 -27.85 5.51 2.37
C LEU A 11 -26.75 6.18 1.54
N GLN A 12 -26.73 7.51 1.48
CA GLN A 12 -25.66 8.28 0.82
C GLN A 12 -24.30 8.07 1.52
N ILE A 13 -24.27 8.09 2.85
CA ILE A 13 -23.05 7.86 3.62
C ILE A 13 -22.55 6.42 3.44
N HIS A 14 -23.46 5.44 3.35
CA HIS A 14 -23.10 4.07 3.05
C HIS A 14 -22.42 3.92 1.69
N GLU A 15 -23.00 4.53 0.65
CA GLU A 15 -22.41 4.52 -0.68
C GLU A 15 -21.02 5.18 -0.66
N LEU A 16 -20.88 6.30 0.06
CA LEU A 16 -19.62 7.01 0.20
C LEU A 16 -18.54 6.18 0.92
N ILE A 17 -18.91 5.47 2.00
CA ILE A 17 -18.01 4.53 2.70
C ILE A 17 -17.57 3.40 1.76
N GLY A 18 -18.50 2.85 0.98
CA GLY A 18 -18.22 1.81 0.00
C GLY A 18 -17.22 2.26 -1.07
N GLN A 19 -17.47 3.42 -1.68
CA GLN A 19 -16.58 4.04 -2.68
C GLN A 19 -15.19 4.34 -2.10
N HIS A 20 -15.14 4.87 -0.86
CA HIS A 20 -13.87 5.22 -0.25
C HIS A 20 -13.03 3.98 0.12
N ARG A 21 -13.67 2.88 0.49
CA ARG A 21 -12.99 1.58 0.68
C ARG A 21 -12.39 1.05 -0.62
N GLU A 22 -13.10 1.19 -1.73
CA GLU A 22 -12.57 0.80 -3.04
C GLU A 22 -11.35 1.63 -3.41
N LEU A 23 -11.37 2.94 -3.13
CA LEU A 23 -10.22 3.83 -3.30
C LEU A 23 -9.01 3.37 -2.46
N ILE A 24 -9.22 3.06 -1.17
CA ILE A 24 -8.16 2.51 -0.31
C ILE A 24 -7.61 1.20 -0.90
N SER A 25 -8.47 0.28 -1.33
CA SER A 25 -8.03 -0.97 -1.98
C SER A 25 -7.19 -0.70 -3.23
N ASN A 26 -7.64 0.21 -4.09
CA ASN A 26 -6.94 0.56 -5.34
C ASN A 26 -5.57 1.20 -5.06
N THR A 27 -5.46 2.06 -4.06
CA THR A 27 -4.17 2.65 -3.67
C THR A 27 -3.20 1.61 -3.11
N TRP A 28 -3.69 0.61 -2.36
CA TRP A 28 -2.88 -0.53 -1.92
C TRP A 28 -2.41 -1.40 -3.09
N GLN A 29 -3.30 -1.70 -4.05
CA GLN A 29 -2.93 -2.46 -5.25
C GLN A 29 -1.88 -1.71 -6.08
N PHE A 30 -2.04 -0.40 -6.24
CA PHE A 30 -1.06 0.44 -6.92
C PHE A 30 0.29 0.40 -6.20
N PHE A 31 0.31 0.59 -4.88
CA PHE A 31 1.52 0.45 -4.05
C PHE A 31 2.23 -0.88 -4.29
N VAL A 32 1.52 -2.01 -4.19
CA VAL A 32 2.12 -3.35 -4.40
C VAL A 32 2.63 -3.52 -5.83
N SER A 33 1.85 -3.09 -6.83
CA SER A 33 2.22 -3.24 -8.25
C SER A 33 3.52 -2.51 -8.62
N VAL A 34 3.71 -1.29 -8.10
CA VAL A 34 4.91 -0.51 -8.34
C VAL A 34 6.14 -1.19 -7.72
N HIS A 35 6.01 -1.75 -6.52
CA HIS A 35 7.12 -2.47 -5.88
C HIS A 35 7.50 -3.72 -6.65
N ILE A 36 6.53 -4.51 -7.11
CA ILE A 36 6.79 -5.69 -7.94
C ILE A 36 7.49 -5.27 -9.24
N ALA A 37 7.05 -4.20 -9.88
CA ALA A 37 7.65 -3.70 -11.12
C ALA A 37 9.10 -3.22 -10.89
N ILE A 38 9.36 -2.40 -9.87
CA ILE A 38 10.70 -1.89 -9.56
C ILE A 38 11.64 -3.03 -9.20
N PHE A 39 11.22 -3.95 -8.33
CA PHE A 39 12.07 -5.08 -7.92
C PHE A 39 12.32 -6.02 -9.10
N GLY A 40 11.29 -6.34 -9.89
CA GLY A 40 11.43 -7.14 -11.10
C GLY A 40 12.45 -6.55 -12.07
N LEU A 41 12.37 -5.24 -12.34
CA LEU A 41 13.33 -4.55 -13.21
C LEU A 41 14.76 -4.55 -12.63
N LEU A 42 14.92 -4.35 -11.32
CA LEU A 42 16.22 -4.40 -10.65
C LEU A 42 16.86 -5.79 -10.69
N PHE A 43 16.07 -6.87 -10.70
CA PHE A 43 16.58 -8.23 -10.87
C PHE A 43 16.93 -8.57 -12.32
N MET A 44 16.25 -7.95 -13.30
CA MET A 44 16.52 -8.18 -14.72
C MET A 44 17.69 -7.35 -15.25
N ILE A 45 17.99 -6.20 -14.66
CA ILE A 45 19.04 -5.32 -15.15
C ILE A 45 20.43 -5.86 -14.81
N ASN A 46 21.35 -5.80 -15.77
CA ASN A 46 22.75 -6.14 -15.51
C ASN A 46 23.35 -5.08 -14.57
N PRO A 47 23.82 -5.47 -13.36
CA PRO A 47 24.30 -4.53 -12.34
C PRO A 47 25.48 -3.67 -12.85
N ASP A 48 26.30 -4.20 -13.76
CA ASP A 48 27.50 -3.55 -14.28
C ASP A 48 27.18 -2.42 -15.27
N ARG A 49 25.94 -2.34 -15.76
CA ARG A 49 25.48 -1.29 -16.68
C ARG A 49 24.85 -0.09 -15.98
N VAL A 50 24.61 -0.19 -14.67
CA VAL A 50 23.89 0.86 -13.91
C VAL A 50 24.88 1.69 -13.11
N ASN A 51 25.13 2.91 -13.58
CA ASN A 51 25.98 3.87 -12.88
C ASN A 51 25.40 4.22 -11.49
N TRP A 52 26.27 4.54 -10.54
CA TRP A 52 25.86 4.91 -9.18
C TRP A 52 24.99 6.17 -9.14
N ALA A 53 25.23 7.12 -10.06
CA ALA A 53 24.38 8.30 -10.21
C ALA A 53 22.92 7.96 -10.56
N SER A 54 22.68 7.00 -11.46
CA SER A 54 21.31 6.59 -11.81
C SER A 54 20.64 5.82 -10.67
N ARG A 55 21.41 5.06 -9.87
CA ARG A 55 20.90 4.44 -8.63
C ARG A 55 20.46 5.49 -7.61
N LEU A 56 21.22 6.59 -7.45
CA LEU A 56 20.84 7.66 -6.54
C LEU A 56 19.58 8.38 -7.00
N VAL A 57 19.45 8.66 -8.31
CA VAL A 57 18.20 9.23 -8.87
C VAL A 57 17.02 8.29 -8.65
N LEU A 58 17.20 6.99 -8.90
CA LEU A 58 16.15 5.99 -8.65
C LEU A 58 15.78 5.90 -7.17
N PHE A 59 16.77 5.95 -6.27
CA PHE A 59 16.55 5.95 -4.83
C PHE A 59 15.77 7.17 -4.36
N MET A 60 16.09 8.35 -4.88
CA MET A 60 15.36 9.60 -4.57
C MET A 60 13.92 9.55 -5.10
N ALA A 61 13.73 9.07 -6.33
CA ALA A 61 12.40 8.89 -6.92
C ALA A 61 11.55 7.88 -6.11
N TYR A 62 12.16 6.75 -5.72
CA TYR A 62 11.53 5.75 -4.87
C TYR A 62 11.19 6.29 -3.48
N SER A 63 12.10 7.03 -2.85
CA SER A 63 11.86 7.65 -1.54
C SER A 63 10.72 8.68 -1.60
N GLY A 64 10.67 9.50 -2.66
CA GLY A 64 9.56 10.42 -2.90
C GLY A 64 8.23 9.69 -3.11
N PHE A 65 8.23 8.60 -3.89
CA PHE A 65 7.06 7.75 -4.06
C PHE A 65 6.57 7.16 -2.73
N MET A 66 7.48 6.66 -1.89
CA MET A 66 7.16 6.12 -0.58
C MET A 66 6.54 7.18 0.34
N TYR A 67 7.13 8.37 0.37
CA TYR A 67 6.64 9.48 1.19
C TYR A 67 5.23 9.92 0.77
N LEU A 68 5.00 10.11 -0.54
CA LEU A 68 3.69 10.52 -1.05
C LEU A 68 2.62 9.45 -0.81
N ASN A 69 2.95 8.17 -1.03
CA ASN A 69 1.99 7.08 -0.77
C ASN A 69 1.69 6.94 0.72
N TYR A 70 2.68 7.12 1.59
CA TYR A 70 2.48 7.06 3.04
C TYR A 70 1.48 8.13 3.51
N ASN A 71 1.68 9.38 3.09
CA ASN A 71 0.76 10.47 3.41
C ASN A 71 -0.63 10.24 2.82
N ALA A 72 -0.72 9.81 1.55
CA ALA A 72 -2.00 9.52 0.92
C ALA A 72 -2.77 8.40 1.65
N GLN A 73 -2.08 7.37 2.15
CA GLN A 73 -2.70 6.32 2.95
C GLN A 73 -3.22 6.87 4.29
N ILE A 74 -2.42 7.70 4.99
CA ILE A 74 -2.89 8.35 6.22
C ILE A 74 -4.16 9.16 5.96
N ASP A 75 -4.17 9.98 4.92
CA ASP A 75 -5.30 10.85 4.58
C ASP A 75 -6.55 10.01 4.28
N ASN A 76 -6.42 8.94 3.48
CA ASN A 76 -7.52 8.03 3.18
C ASN A 76 -8.07 7.35 4.44
N TYR A 77 -7.21 6.82 5.31
CA TYR A 77 -7.67 6.16 6.53
C TYR A 77 -8.25 7.13 7.56
N THR A 78 -7.76 8.37 7.61
CA THR A 78 -8.31 9.44 8.45
C THR A 78 -9.71 9.81 7.98
N TYR A 79 -9.89 10.05 6.67
CA TYR A 79 -11.21 10.34 6.10
C TYR A 79 -12.19 9.17 6.27
N ALA A 80 -11.73 7.93 6.10
CA ALA A 80 -12.55 6.75 6.38
C ALA A 80 -13.03 6.71 7.84
N MET A 81 -12.18 7.11 8.78
CA MET A 81 -12.55 7.16 10.20
C MET A 81 -13.59 8.24 10.48
N GLU A 82 -13.46 9.42 9.87
CA GLU A 82 -14.43 10.51 9.99
C GLU A 82 -15.81 10.10 9.44
N LEU A 83 -15.84 9.46 8.26
CA LEU A 83 -17.09 8.93 7.70
C LEU A 83 -17.76 7.90 8.60
N LEU A 84 -16.97 7.04 9.26
CA LEU A 84 -17.50 6.06 10.20
C LEU A 84 -18.02 6.68 11.49
N ASN A 85 -17.37 7.74 11.98
CA ASN A 85 -17.87 8.48 13.14
C ASN A 85 -19.19 9.18 12.80
N LEU A 86 -19.29 9.79 11.62
CA LEU A 86 -20.53 10.41 11.14
C LEU A 86 -21.66 9.37 11.00
N ALA A 87 -21.35 8.19 10.44
CA ALA A 87 -22.31 7.09 10.35
C ALA A 87 -22.79 6.63 11.73
N LYS A 88 -21.88 6.51 12.71
CA LYS A 88 -22.21 6.17 14.11
C LYS A 88 -23.14 7.20 14.75
N GLU A 89 -22.88 8.49 14.54
CA GLU A 89 -23.71 9.57 15.08
C GLU A 89 -25.11 9.57 14.48
N LEU A 90 -25.24 9.28 13.18
CA LEU A 90 -26.53 9.19 12.50
C LEU A 90 -27.29 7.89 12.84
N GLU A 91 -26.58 6.81 13.16
CA GLU A 91 -27.16 5.57 13.68
C GLU A 91 -27.62 5.71 15.14
N PHE A 92 -27.12 6.69 15.89
CA PHE A 92 -27.43 6.92 17.30
C PHE A 92 -28.88 7.42 17.47
N GLY A 93 -29.84 6.48 17.49
CA GLY A 93 -31.28 6.74 17.56
C GLY A 93 -32.14 5.81 16.69
N LEU A 94 -31.54 4.96 15.86
CA LEU A 94 -32.22 3.95 15.06
C LEU A 94 -32.26 2.59 15.80
N PRO A 95 -33.34 1.79 15.65
CA PRO A 95 -33.45 0.49 16.31
C PRO A 95 -32.38 -0.50 15.81
N ASP A 96 -31.82 -1.30 16.74
CA ASP A 96 -30.67 -2.23 16.57
C ASP A 96 -30.68 -3.09 15.30
N SER A 97 -31.86 -3.37 14.72
CA SER A 97 -32.00 -4.08 13.44
C SER A 97 -31.34 -3.40 12.23
N GLN A 98 -30.99 -2.10 12.31
CA GLN A 98 -30.24 -1.38 11.28
C GLN A 98 -28.76 -1.16 11.63
N SER A 99 -28.31 -1.53 12.84
CA SER A 99 -26.96 -1.24 13.37
C SER A 99 -25.87 -2.21 12.87
N ILE A 100 -26.18 -3.08 11.90
CA ILE A 100 -25.21 -4.06 11.35
C ILE A 100 -24.04 -3.35 10.64
N MET A 101 -24.27 -2.12 10.14
CA MET A 101 -23.29 -1.34 9.39
C MET A 101 -22.05 -1.01 10.22
N THR A 102 -22.19 -0.54 11.45
CA THR A 102 -21.03 -0.18 12.28
C THR A 102 -20.15 -1.37 12.69
N ASN A 103 -20.69 -2.58 12.76
CA ASN A 103 -19.90 -3.78 13.10
C ASN A 103 -19.07 -4.35 11.93
N VAL A 104 -19.52 -4.21 10.69
CA VAL A 104 -18.71 -4.61 9.50
C VAL A 104 -17.55 -3.65 9.28
N PHE A 105 -17.71 -2.38 9.65
CA PHE A 105 -16.72 -1.32 9.39
C PHE A 105 -15.94 -0.87 10.64
N ASN A 106 -16.04 -1.56 11.78
CA ASN A 106 -15.54 -1.06 13.07
C ASN A 106 -14.00 -1.06 13.25
N LYS A 107 -13.20 -1.41 12.23
CA LYS A 107 -11.74 -1.59 12.39
C LYS A 107 -10.87 -1.13 11.20
N PRO A 108 -11.00 0.05 10.59
CA PRO A 108 -9.91 0.58 9.76
C PRO A 108 -8.70 1.02 10.60
N GLY A 109 -8.89 1.29 11.90
CA GLY A 109 -7.86 1.87 12.77
C GLY A 109 -6.59 1.04 12.95
N TRP A 110 -6.66 -0.30 12.88
CA TRP A 110 -5.44 -1.11 13.01
C TRP A 110 -4.46 -0.83 11.89
N VAL A 111 -4.92 -0.55 10.67
CA VAL A 111 -4.01 -0.32 9.54
C VAL A 111 -3.17 0.93 9.77
N LEU A 112 -3.74 2.00 10.34
CA LEU A 112 -3.02 3.22 10.69
C LEU A 112 -1.84 2.95 11.62
N GLU A 113 -2.02 2.07 12.62
CA GLU A 113 -0.94 1.68 13.55
C GLU A 113 0.19 0.94 12.82
N TYR A 114 -0.14 0.14 11.80
CA TYR A 114 0.84 -0.63 11.05
C TYR A 114 1.43 0.07 9.83
N LEU A 115 0.86 1.20 9.37
CA LEU A 115 1.32 1.93 8.18
C LEU A 115 2.79 2.30 8.28
N VAL A 116 3.25 2.82 9.42
CA VAL A 116 4.66 3.19 9.66
C VAL A 116 5.56 1.98 9.46
N TYR A 117 5.18 0.82 9.98
CA TYR A 117 5.97 -0.40 9.87
C TYR A 117 5.98 -0.95 8.44
N ILE A 118 4.83 -0.96 7.76
CA ILE A 118 4.73 -1.45 6.37
C ILE A 118 5.57 -0.58 5.44
N PHE A 119 5.41 0.74 5.50
CA PHE A 119 6.18 1.67 4.69
C PHE A 119 7.65 1.70 5.08
N GLY A 120 7.98 1.60 6.37
CA GLY A 120 9.36 1.52 6.85
C GLY A 120 10.08 0.28 6.33
N VAL A 121 9.46 -0.90 6.44
CA VAL A 121 10.02 -2.15 5.92
C VAL A 121 10.17 -2.10 4.40
N ALA A 122 9.15 -1.64 3.68
CA ALA A 122 9.22 -1.50 2.22
C ALA A 122 10.30 -0.49 1.79
N ALA A 123 10.44 0.63 2.49
CA ALA A 123 11.46 1.63 2.21
C ALA A 123 12.87 1.06 2.45
N CYS A 124 13.08 0.34 3.55
CA CYS A 124 14.35 -0.30 3.85
C CYS A 124 14.72 -1.37 2.81
N ILE A 125 13.80 -2.30 2.50
CA ILE A 125 14.06 -3.38 1.55
C ILE A 125 14.29 -2.81 0.15
N GLY A 126 13.38 -1.95 -0.34
CA GLY A 126 13.50 -1.40 -1.68
C GLY A 126 14.68 -0.46 -1.84
N GLY A 127 14.95 0.39 -0.83
CA GLY A 127 16.13 1.23 -0.81
C GLY A 127 17.43 0.42 -0.84
N THR A 128 17.49 -0.68 -0.09
CA THR A 128 18.64 -1.60 -0.10
C THR A 128 18.83 -2.23 -1.48
N LEU A 129 17.76 -2.71 -2.12
CA LEU A 129 17.82 -3.31 -3.46
C LEU A 129 18.26 -2.31 -4.55
N ILE A 130 17.89 -1.04 -4.40
CA ILE A 130 18.31 0.01 -5.35
C ILE A 130 19.79 0.34 -5.17
N LEU A 131 20.24 0.48 -3.93
CA LEU A 131 21.60 0.94 -3.61
C LEU A 131 22.65 -0.17 -3.73
N ILE A 132 22.30 -1.41 -3.39
CA ILE A 132 23.22 -2.54 -3.42
C ILE A 132 23.07 -3.30 -4.75
N PRO A 133 24.11 -3.33 -5.61
CA PRO A 133 24.08 -4.12 -6.83
C PRO A 133 23.99 -5.60 -6.51
N ASN A 134 22.99 -6.28 -7.06
CA ASN A 134 22.90 -7.73 -6.99
C ASN A 134 23.87 -8.32 -8.01
N HIS A 135 25.04 -8.77 -7.58
CA HIS A 135 25.97 -9.53 -8.42
C HIS A 135 25.60 -11.02 -8.33
N PRO A 136 24.90 -11.60 -9.33
CA PRO A 136 24.69 -13.04 -9.33
C PRO A 136 26.05 -13.72 -9.35
N LYS A 137 26.37 -14.49 -8.30
CA LYS A 137 27.56 -15.36 -8.31
C LYS A 137 27.45 -16.25 -9.54
N LEU A 138 28.37 -16.08 -10.48
CA LEU A 138 28.60 -17.04 -11.55
C LEU A 138 28.72 -18.41 -10.89
N ARG A 139 27.73 -19.27 -11.09
CA ARG A 139 27.77 -20.65 -10.63
C ARG A 139 28.92 -21.29 -11.40
N GLY A 140 30.05 -21.46 -10.71
CA GLY A 140 31.30 -21.90 -11.31
C GLY A 140 31.09 -23.13 -12.18
N SER A 141 31.37 -22.99 -13.47
CA SER A 141 31.51 -24.09 -14.40
C SER A 141 32.78 -24.86 -14.04
N ASN A 142 32.72 -25.67 -12.98
CA ASN A 142 33.70 -26.72 -12.76
C ASN A 142 33.43 -27.84 -13.77
N THR A 143 33.84 -27.64 -15.01
CA THR A 143 34.01 -28.71 -16.01
C THR A 143 35.44 -28.68 -16.53
N ASN A 144 36.39 -28.83 -15.62
CA ASN A 144 37.68 -29.42 -15.96
C ASN A 144 37.52 -30.94 -15.79
N ILE A 145 36.86 -31.58 -16.76
CA ILE A 145 37.03 -33.01 -16.96
C ILE A 145 38.25 -33.12 -17.87
N PRO A 146 39.40 -33.63 -17.39
CA PRO A 146 40.50 -33.93 -18.29
C PRO A 146 40.03 -35.07 -19.19
N PHE A 147 40.10 -34.85 -20.50
CA PHE A 147 40.08 -35.95 -21.45
C PHE A 147 41.40 -36.71 -21.25
N GLU A 148 41.32 -37.89 -20.62
CA GLU A 148 42.37 -38.89 -20.73
C GLU A 148 42.25 -39.51 -22.13
N ASP A 149 43.36 -39.44 -22.88
CA ASP A 149 43.58 -40.15 -24.15
C ASP A 149 43.68 -41.68 -23.94
#